data_AF-A0A0B8PJH0-F1
#
_entry.id   AF-A0A0B8PJH0-F1
#
_cell.length_a   1.000
_cell.length_b   1.000
_cell.length_c   1.000
_cell.angle_alpha   90.00
_cell.angle_beta   90.00
_cell.angle_gamma   90.00
#
_symmetry.space_group_name_H-M   'P 1'
#
loop_
_entity.id
_entity.type
_entity.pdbx_description
1 polymer ?
#
loop_
_entity_poly.entity_id
_entity_poly.type
_entity_poly.pdbx_seq_one_letter_code
_entity_poly.pdbx_strand_id
1 'polypeptide(L)'
;MTNIGHFRASSVILDKFASERTKAKLWLAPPTKMDDRKLTEEGVKSSYARAGAQIEIPGCSLCMGNQARVAAGCTAVSTSTRNFPNRLGQGANVYLASAELASVVSIMGRFPTVEEYFEFTKETLSDDLYQYLQFDAMPEYALGIDVKNVG
;
A
#
# COMPACT_ATOMS: atom_id res chain seq x y z
N MET A 1 -6.03 0.95 -8.42
CA MET A 1 -4.63 1.37 -8.64
C MET A 1 -3.68 0.44 -7.95
N THR A 2 -3.94 0.07 -6.69
CA THR A 2 -3.16 -0.93 -5.97
C THR A 2 -3.78 -2.33 -6.06
N ASN A 3 -2.94 -3.34 -5.83
CA ASN A 3 -3.18 -4.77 -5.73
C ASN A 3 -2.25 -5.29 -4.62
N ILE A 4 -2.37 -6.57 -4.24
CA ILE A 4 -1.59 -7.15 -3.14
C ILE A 4 -0.06 -7.00 -3.30
N GLY A 5 0.47 -7.10 -4.52
CA GLY A 5 1.91 -7.04 -4.78
C GLY A 5 2.53 -5.69 -4.45
N HIS A 6 1.79 -4.60 -4.66
CA HIS A 6 2.24 -3.27 -4.26
C HIS A 6 2.45 -3.14 -2.75
N PHE A 7 1.59 -3.79 -1.95
CA PHE A 7 1.75 -3.76 -0.49
C PHE A 7 2.94 -4.60 -0.02
N ARG A 8 3.17 -5.75 -0.65
CA ARG A 8 4.35 -6.59 -0.38
C ARG A 8 5.65 -5.89 -0.75
N ALA A 9 5.72 -5.30 -1.94
CA ALA A 9 6.88 -4.54 -2.38
C ALA A 9 7.19 -3.38 -1.43
N SER A 10 6.16 -2.60 -1.06
CA SER A 10 6.29 -1.54 -0.08
C SER A 10 6.72 -2.04 1.30
N SER A 11 6.27 -3.20 1.77
CA SER A 11 6.69 -3.73 3.08
C SER A 11 8.15 -4.16 3.11
N VAL A 12 8.68 -4.70 2.01
CA VAL A 12 10.12 -5.00 1.89
C VAL A 12 10.96 -3.73 2.08
N ILE A 13 10.57 -2.64 1.42
CA ILE A 13 11.24 -1.34 1.58
C ILE A 13 11.15 -0.86 3.04
N LEU A 14 9.97 -0.94 3.65
CA LEU A 14 9.77 -0.50 5.03
C LEU A 14 10.59 -1.33 6.01
N ASP A 15 10.60 -2.67 5.90
CA ASP A 15 11.33 -3.53 6.82
C ASP A 15 12.84 -3.32 6.77
N LYS A 16 13.36 -3.02 5.58
CA LYS A 16 14.79 -2.81 5.40
C LYS A 16 15.25 -1.43 5.85
N PHE A 17 14.45 -0.39 5.59
CA PHE A 17 14.90 0.99 5.70
C PHE A 17 14.16 1.84 6.74
N ALA A 18 13.01 1.40 7.25
CA ALA A 18 12.33 2.06 8.37
C ALA A 18 12.85 1.49 9.70
N SER A 19 13.86 2.13 10.29
CA SER A 19 14.49 1.67 11.53
C SER A 19 13.56 1.67 12.75
N GLU A 20 12.63 2.63 12.80
CA GLU A 20 11.58 2.69 13.84
C GLU A 20 10.27 3.20 13.24
N ARG A 21 10.23 4.47 12.83
CA ARG A 21 9.07 5.06 12.15
C ARG A 21 9.49 5.82 10.91
N THR A 22 8.59 5.89 9.95
CA THR A 22 8.74 6.77 8.79
C THR A 22 8.77 8.23 9.23
N LYS A 23 9.55 9.06 8.53
CA LYS A 23 9.60 10.51 8.82
C LYS A 23 8.29 11.21 8.47
N ALA A 24 7.61 10.76 7.42
CA ALA A 24 6.27 11.23 7.07
C ALA A 24 5.18 10.33 7.66
N LYS A 25 3.99 10.89 7.89
CA LYS A 25 2.82 10.09 8.28
C LYS A 25 2.40 9.18 7.12
N LEU A 26 2.45 7.87 7.35
CA LEU A 26 2.08 6.84 6.38
C LEU A 26 0.66 6.33 6.64
N TRP A 27 -0.12 6.14 5.59
CA TRP A 27 -1.46 5.54 5.63
C TRP A 27 -1.49 4.30 4.75
N LEU A 28 -2.06 3.21 5.28
CA LEU A 28 -2.24 1.94 4.59
C LEU A 28 -3.73 1.65 4.46
N ALA A 29 -4.23 1.45 3.24
CA ALA A 29 -5.62 1.05 3.00
C ALA A 29 -5.67 -0.07 1.95
N PRO A 30 -5.84 -1.34 2.36
CA PRO A 30 -6.04 -2.44 1.43
C PRO A 30 -7.32 -2.25 0.60
N PRO A 31 -7.34 -2.66 -0.67
CA PRO A 31 -8.50 -2.42 -1.54
C PRO A 31 -9.68 -3.34 -1.22
N THR A 32 -9.44 -4.55 -0.72
CA THR A 32 -10.49 -5.52 -0.36
C THR A 32 -10.21 -6.22 0.97
N LYS A 33 -11.23 -6.88 1.54
CA LYS A 33 -11.08 -7.72 2.73
C LYS A 33 -10.17 -8.93 2.48
N MET A 34 -10.13 -9.43 1.25
CA MET A 34 -9.30 -10.58 0.87
C MET A 34 -7.83 -10.19 0.86
N ASP A 35 -7.50 -9.01 0.32
CA ASP A 35 -6.15 -8.45 0.40
C ASP A 35 -5.76 -8.20 1.86
N ASP A 36 -6.62 -7.56 2.65
CA ASP A 36 -6.33 -7.29 4.07
C ASP A 36 -6.06 -8.56 4.88
N ARG A 37 -6.86 -9.61 4.67
CA ARG A 37 -6.65 -10.92 5.30
C ARG A 37 -5.31 -11.51 4.88
N LYS A 38 -5.03 -11.59 3.57
CA LYS A 38 -3.79 -12.20 3.08
C LYS A 38 -2.55 -11.43 3.55
N LEU A 39 -2.59 -10.09 3.52
CA LEU A 39 -1.53 -9.23 4.05
C LEU A 39 -1.34 -9.36 5.57
N THR A 40 -2.39 -9.75 6.30
CA THR A 40 -2.28 -10.09 7.72
C THR A 40 -1.57 -11.43 7.90
N GLU A 41 -2.00 -12.46 7.17
CA GLU A 41 -1.43 -13.82 7.23
C GLU A 41 0.05 -13.86 6.86
N GLU A 42 0.46 -13.06 5.88
CA GLU A 42 1.86 -12.95 5.44
C GLU A 42 2.72 -12.06 6.33
N GLY A 43 2.14 -11.44 7.36
CA GLY A 43 2.85 -10.53 8.26
C GLY A 43 3.18 -9.15 7.67
N VAL A 44 2.73 -8.86 6.44
CA VAL A 44 2.95 -7.58 5.75
C VAL A 44 2.41 -6.40 6.57
N LYS A 45 1.22 -6.53 7.18
CA LYS A 45 0.65 -5.46 8.03
C LYS A 45 1.50 -5.18 9.26
N SER A 46 2.24 -6.17 9.78
CA SER A 46 3.16 -5.97 10.89
C SER A 46 4.34 -5.08 10.49
N SER A 47 4.85 -5.20 9.26
CA SER A 47 5.88 -4.31 8.72
C SER A 47 5.42 -2.85 8.68
N TYR A 48 4.20 -2.62 8.18
CA TYR A 48 3.59 -1.28 8.20
C TYR A 48 3.35 -0.75 9.61
N ALA A 49 2.86 -1.60 10.52
CA ALA A 49 2.63 -1.22 11.91
C ALA A 49 3.92 -0.86 12.63
N ARG A 50 4.99 -1.64 12.44
CA ARG A 50 6.34 -1.33 12.95
C ARG A 50 6.79 0.03 12.46
N ALA A 51 6.66 0.30 11.16
CA ALA A 51 7.00 1.58 10.53
C ALA A 51 6.12 2.77 10.97
N GLY A 52 5.11 2.55 11.83
CA GLY A 52 4.23 3.59 12.36
C GLY A 52 3.09 4.00 11.43
N ALA A 53 2.73 3.17 10.46
CA ALA A 53 1.63 3.46 9.54
C ALA A 53 0.28 3.42 10.25
N GLN A 54 -0.62 4.32 9.84
CA GLN A 54 -2.03 4.23 10.19
C GLN A 54 -2.73 3.27 9.22
N ILE A 55 -3.20 2.14 9.76
CA ILE A 55 -3.86 1.09 8.97
C ILE A 55 -5.37 1.31 9.01
N GLU A 56 -5.93 1.54 7.82
CA GLU A 56 -7.34 1.77 7.60
C GLU A 56 -8.06 0.47 7.24
N ILE A 57 -9.38 0.45 7.46
CA ILE A 57 -10.23 -0.64 6.99
C ILE A 57 -10.23 -0.71 5.46
N PRO A 58 -10.50 -1.89 4.86
CA PRO A 58 -10.52 -2.01 3.41
C PRO A 58 -11.55 -1.10 2.75
N GLY A 59 -11.12 -0.34 1.74
CA GLY A 59 -11.98 0.59 1.01
C GLY A 59 -11.26 1.81 0.44
N CYS A 60 -12.03 2.83 0.05
CA CYS A 60 -11.48 4.03 -0.60
C CYS A 60 -10.61 4.90 0.32
N SER A 61 -10.84 4.86 1.64
CA SER A 61 -10.08 5.62 2.64
C SER A 61 -9.88 7.10 2.20
N LEU A 62 -8.65 7.60 2.20
CA LEU A 62 -8.32 8.98 1.86
C LEU A 62 -8.58 9.35 0.39
N CYS A 63 -8.69 8.38 -0.53
CA CYS A 63 -8.82 8.63 -1.97
C CYS A 63 -10.02 9.55 -2.32
N MET A 64 -11.10 9.43 -1.54
CA MET A 64 -12.29 10.26 -1.74
C MET A 64 -12.26 11.57 -0.95
N GLY A 65 -11.54 11.60 0.19
CA GLY A 65 -11.43 12.77 1.05
C GLY A 65 -12.73 13.18 1.76
N ASN A 66 -13.73 12.28 1.81
CA ASN A 66 -15.03 12.51 2.43
C ASN A 66 -15.11 12.10 3.90
N GLN A 67 -14.15 11.29 4.37
CA GLN A 67 -14.04 10.84 5.76
C GLN A 67 -12.68 11.28 6.31
N ALA A 68 -11.67 10.41 6.26
CA ALA A 68 -10.30 10.76 6.60
C ALA A 68 -9.73 11.76 5.58
N ARG A 69 -9.01 12.77 6.09
CA ARG A 69 -8.32 13.79 5.30
C ARG A 69 -6.91 13.98 5.83
N VAL A 70 -6.00 14.38 4.93
CA VAL A 70 -4.66 14.81 5.34
C VAL A 70 -4.72 16.18 6.03
N ALA A 71 -3.66 16.52 6.76
CA ALA A 71 -3.56 17.82 7.42
C ALA A 71 -3.65 18.98 6.42
N ALA A 72 -4.23 20.10 6.83
CA ALA A 72 -4.36 21.26 5.97
C ALA A 72 -2.98 21.80 5.55
N GLY A 73 -2.83 22.18 4.28
CA GLY A 73 -1.61 22.76 3.74
C GLY A 73 -0.44 21.76 3.58
N CYS A 74 -0.63 20.48 3.88
CA CYS A 74 0.47 19.51 3.81
C CYS A 74 0.84 19.15 2.38
N THR A 75 2.06 18.64 2.20
CA THR A 75 2.44 17.91 0.98
C THR A 75 2.21 16.42 1.19
N ALA A 76 1.51 15.77 0.28
CA ALA A 76 1.21 14.35 0.33
C ALA A 76 1.63 13.66 -0.96
N VAL A 77 2.09 12.41 -0.83
CA VAL A 77 2.32 11.49 -1.94
C VAL A 77 1.26 10.39 -1.85
N SER A 78 0.58 10.10 -2.96
CA SER A 78 -0.59 9.23 -2.97
C SER A 78 -0.56 8.28 -4.17
N THR A 79 -0.95 7.03 -3.94
CA THR A 79 -1.21 6.01 -4.97
C THR A 79 -2.66 6.04 -5.48
N SER A 80 -3.41 7.09 -5.12
CA SER A 80 -4.79 7.29 -5.57
C SER A 80 -4.84 7.73 -7.04
N THR A 81 -6.05 7.98 -7.53
CA THR A 81 -6.28 8.32 -8.95
C THR A 81 -6.28 9.82 -9.24
N ARG A 82 -6.37 10.69 -8.22
CA ARG A 82 -6.68 12.12 -8.41
C ARG A 82 -5.98 12.99 -7.36
N ASN A 83 -5.48 14.13 -7.80
CA ASN A 83 -4.81 15.13 -6.96
C ASN A 83 -5.42 16.54 -7.09
N PHE A 84 -6.70 16.65 -7.45
CA PHE A 84 -7.36 17.95 -7.57
C PHE A 84 -7.31 18.76 -6.26
N PRO A 85 -7.31 20.10 -6.32
CA PRO A 85 -7.28 20.95 -5.14
C PRO A 85 -8.35 20.57 -4.11
N ASN A 86 -7.97 20.55 -2.84
CA ASN A 86 -8.83 20.19 -1.69
C ASN A 86 -9.34 18.74 -1.66
N ARG A 87 -8.93 17.87 -2.60
CA ARG A 87 -9.40 16.49 -2.68
C ARG A 87 -8.99 15.66 -1.46
N LEU A 88 -7.69 15.55 -1.20
CA LEU A 88 -7.16 14.72 -0.11
C LEU A 88 -7.20 15.47 1.24
N GLY A 89 -7.11 16.80 1.20
CA GLY A 89 -7.09 17.69 2.35
C GLY A 89 -7.10 19.15 1.91
N GLN A 90 -7.52 20.06 2.78
CA GLN A 90 -7.65 21.48 2.47
C GLN A 90 -6.27 22.10 2.17
N GLY A 91 -6.11 22.72 1.01
CA GLY A 91 -4.85 23.36 0.60
C GLY A 91 -3.67 22.39 0.48
N ALA A 92 -3.90 21.07 0.46
CA ALA A 92 -2.85 20.09 0.37
C ALA A 92 -2.29 19.99 -1.06
N ASN A 93 -0.97 19.90 -1.17
CA ASN A 93 -0.27 19.64 -2.43
C ASN A 93 -0.08 18.14 -2.59
N VAL A 94 -0.74 17.52 -3.57
CA VAL A 94 -0.78 16.06 -3.72
C VAL A 94 -0.04 15.63 -4.98
N TYR A 95 0.94 14.76 -4.81
CA TYR A 95 1.69 14.12 -5.89
C TYR A 95 1.20 12.67 -6.05
N LEU A 96 0.91 12.27 -7.29
CA LEU A 96 0.55 10.89 -7.61
C LEU A 96 1.82 10.10 -7.93
N ALA A 97 1.96 8.92 -7.33
CA ALA A 97 3.17 8.10 -7.44
C ALA A 97 2.86 6.60 -7.30
N SER A 98 3.85 5.76 -7.58
CA SER A 98 3.79 4.32 -7.29
C SER A 98 3.86 4.04 -5.78
N ALA A 99 3.52 2.81 -5.38
CA ALA A 99 3.55 2.39 -3.98
C ALA A 99 4.99 2.36 -3.45
N GLU A 100 5.92 1.89 -4.27
CA GLU A 100 7.34 1.81 -4.00
C GLU A 100 7.91 3.22 -3.74
N LEU A 101 7.64 4.18 -4.64
CA LEU A 101 8.09 5.56 -4.44
C LEU A 101 7.44 6.21 -3.22
N ALA A 102 6.15 5.98 -2.97
CA ALA A 102 5.47 6.49 -1.78
C ALA A 102 6.10 5.95 -0.48
N SER A 103 6.50 4.67 -0.46
CA SER A 103 7.24 4.07 0.65
C SER A 103 8.59 4.75 0.87
N VAL A 104 9.38 4.96 -0.19
CA VAL A 104 10.67 5.66 -0.09
C VAL A 104 10.49 7.08 0.45
N VAL A 105 9.55 7.85 -0.10
CA VAL A 105 9.25 9.21 0.37
C VAL A 105 8.81 9.22 1.83
N SER A 106 8.03 8.22 2.26
CA SER A 106 7.58 8.14 3.65
C SER A 106 8.75 8.00 4.62
N ILE A 107 9.75 7.18 4.27
CA ILE A 107 10.95 6.95 5.07
C ILE A 107 11.83 8.19 5.07
N MET A 108 12.04 8.81 3.89
CA MET A 108 12.96 9.93 3.74
C MET A 108 12.39 11.28 4.18
N GLY A 109 11.07 11.44 4.18
CA GLY A 109 10.40 12.71 4.44
C GLY A 109 10.53 13.75 3.31
N ARG A 110 11.09 13.34 2.15
CA ARG A 110 11.28 14.15 0.94
C ARG A 110 11.28 13.26 -0.29
N PHE A 111 11.20 13.87 -1.47
CA PHE A 111 11.45 13.13 -2.72
C PHE A 111 12.92 12.65 -2.79
N PRO A 112 13.15 11.39 -3.18
CA PRO A 112 14.50 10.86 -3.40
C PRO A 112 15.07 11.39 -4.72
N THR A 113 16.40 11.32 -4.88
CA THR A 113 17.03 11.31 -6.21
C THR A 113 16.76 9.98 -6.92
N VAL A 114 17.13 9.88 -8.19
CA VAL A 114 16.97 8.65 -8.97
C VAL A 114 17.82 7.52 -8.37
N GLU A 115 19.05 7.83 -7.96
CA GLU A 115 20.00 6.88 -7.38
C GLU A 115 19.49 6.38 -6.01
N GLU A 116 19.01 7.29 -5.17
CA GLU A 116 18.40 6.94 -3.89
C GLU A 116 17.18 6.05 -4.09
N TYR A 117 16.32 6.34 -5.08
CA TYR A 117 15.16 5.51 -5.38
C TYR A 117 15.55 4.08 -5.76
N PHE A 118 16.53 3.91 -6.66
CA PHE A 118 16.95 2.58 -7.09
C PHE A 118 17.63 1.79 -5.97
N GLU A 119 18.36 2.44 -5.06
CA GLU A 119 18.93 1.76 -3.90
C GLU A 119 17.85 1.18 -2.98
N PHE A 120 16.79 1.95 -2.72
CA PHE A 120 15.69 1.49 -1.87
C PHE A 120 14.85 0.39 -2.52
N THR A 121 14.71 0.41 -3.84
CA THR A 121 13.77 -0.48 -4.57
C THR A 121 14.42 -1.71 -5.18
N LYS A 122 15.75 -1.86 -5.06
CA LYS A 122 16.50 -2.99 -5.65
C LYS A 122 15.93 -4.36 -5.30
N GLU A 123 15.47 -4.55 -4.07
CA GLU A 123 14.94 -5.83 -3.57
C GLU A 123 13.46 -6.05 -3.90
N THR A 124 12.76 -5.04 -4.44
CA THR A 124 11.37 -5.22 -4.86
C THR A 124 11.25 -5.93 -6.21
N LEU A 125 12.35 -6.18 -6.92
CA LEU A 125 12.36 -6.82 -8.24
C LEU A 125 12.18 -8.35 -8.20
N SER A 126 11.80 -8.92 -7.05
CA SER A 126 11.54 -10.36 -6.92
C SER A 126 10.17 -10.73 -7.51
N ASP A 127 10.14 -11.80 -8.32
CA ASP A 127 8.92 -12.33 -8.95
C ASP A 127 7.86 -12.76 -7.92
N ASP A 128 8.29 -13.18 -6.72
CA ASP A 128 7.40 -13.67 -5.66
C ASP A 128 6.56 -12.54 -5.03
N LEU A 129 7.04 -11.29 -5.10
CA LEU A 129 6.34 -10.15 -4.49
C LEU A 129 5.07 -9.80 -5.27
N TYR A 130 5.08 -9.96 -6.59
CA TYR A 130 3.97 -9.53 -7.46
C TYR A 130 3.00 -10.66 -7.84
N GLN A 131 2.94 -11.71 -7.03
CA GLN A 131 1.94 -12.78 -7.17
C GLN A 131 0.54 -12.28 -6.78
N TYR A 132 -0.41 -12.34 -7.70
CA TYR A 132 -1.80 -11.95 -7.45
C TYR A 132 -2.56 -13.00 -6.61
N LEU A 133 -3.69 -12.59 -6.02
CA LEU A 133 -4.61 -13.53 -5.39
C LEU A 133 -5.29 -14.40 -6.45
N GLN A 134 -5.07 -15.71 -6.37
CA GLN A 134 -5.70 -16.73 -7.21
C GLN A 134 -6.71 -17.53 -6.37
N PHE A 135 -7.96 -17.06 -6.31
CA PHE A 135 -8.98 -17.62 -5.42
C PHE A 135 -9.31 -19.09 -5.69
N ASP A 136 -9.16 -19.55 -6.93
CA ASP A 136 -9.29 -20.94 -7.34
C ASP A 136 -8.20 -21.87 -6.78
N ALA A 137 -7.01 -21.31 -6.55
CA ALA A 137 -5.87 -22.02 -5.96
C ALA A 137 -5.82 -21.90 -4.42
N MET A 138 -6.79 -21.23 -3.80
CA MET A 138 -6.85 -20.99 -2.35
C MET A 138 -7.85 -21.95 -1.69
N PRO A 139 -7.40 -22.94 -0.89
CA PRO A 139 -8.26 -23.98 -0.32
C PRO A 139 -9.46 -23.45 0.47
N GLU A 140 -9.31 -22.31 1.15
CA GLU A 140 -10.39 -21.70 1.94
C GLU A 140 -11.48 -21.03 1.09
N TYR A 141 -11.20 -20.79 -0.20
CA TYR A 141 -12.16 -20.25 -1.17
C TYR A 141 -12.60 -21.29 -2.20
N ALA A 142 -12.10 -22.53 -2.10
CA ALA A 142 -12.59 -23.65 -2.88
C ALA A 142 -14.08 -23.81 -2.58
N LEU A 143 -14.92 -23.37 -3.51
CA LEU A 143 -16.33 -23.70 -3.51
C LEU A 143 -16.38 -25.22 -3.53
N GLY A 144 -17.10 -25.84 -2.59
CA GLY A 144 -17.35 -27.30 -2.58
C GLY A 144 -18.18 -27.78 -3.78
N ILE A 145 -18.00 -27.18 -4.94
CA ILE A 145 -18.59 -27.56 -6.21
C ILE A 145 -17.82 -28.78 -6.69
N ASP A 146 -18.44 -29.93 -6.49
CA ASP A 146 -18.10 -31.14 -7.22
C ASP A 146 -18.43 -30.90 -8.70
N VAL A 147 -17.41 -30.52 -9.47
CA VAL A 147 -17.51 -30.20 -10.91
C VAL A 147 -17.98 -31.40 -11.74
N LYS A 148 -18.16 -32.58 -11.13
CA LYS A 148 -18.70 -33.79 -11.78
C LYS A 148 -20.21 -33.82 -11.93
N ASN A 149 -20.97 -32.89 -11.34
CA ASN A 149 -22.44 -32.89 -11.37
C ASN A 149 -23.08 -31.68 -12.07
N VAL A 150 -22.32 -30.95 -12.89
CA VAL A 150 -22.88 -29.95 -13.80
C VAL A 150 -23.07 -30.62 -15.17
N GLY A 151 -24.09 -31.48 -15.26
CA GLY A 151 -24.58 -32.08 -16.49
C GLY A 151 -25.77 -31.32 -17.06
#